data_AF-A0A8H5GVR6-F1
#
_entry.id   AF-A0A8H5GVR6-F1
#
_cell.length_a   1.000
_cell.length_b   1.000
_cell.length_c   1.000
_cell.angle_alpha   90.00
_cell.angle_beta   90.00
_cell.angle_gamma   90.00
#
_symmetry.space_group_name_H-M   'P 1'
#
loop_
_entity.id
_entity.type
_entity.pdbx_description
1 polymer ?
#
loop_
_entity_poly.entity_id
_entity_poly.type
_entity_poly.pdbx_seq_one_letter_code
_entity_poly.pdbx_strand_id
1 'polypeptide(L)'
;MSTVTISELEHPMSQLSIAHKSSKDVEPYRDIEWIRQNEPWNVYEFPEELMPWFGPEYLPPHMLLGAIVTVQDLVKYARHVGQLQVTDADLQKPYWLANIAHYLAKQCRLEEYHGNCVEGRCLSLLDIWTKGPKKYMLTVCSNYTYGDEFPITQCELLLAELKKAGIKTKLRWCLSSQWYTEKIWRRRRK
;
A
#
# COMPACT_ATOMS: atom_id res chain seq x y z
N MET A 1 31.83 -1.40 33.10
CA MET A 1 30.35 -1.37 33.11
C MET A 1 29.94 -0.01 32.58
N SER A 2 29.56 0.06 31.31
CA SER A 2 29.26 1.31 30.63
C SER A 2 27.75 1.39 30.44
N THR A 3 27.13 2.27 31.22
CA THR A 3 25.74 2.70 31.07
C THR A 3 25.64 3.58 29.82
N VAL A 4 24.92 3.10 28.80
CA VAL A 4 24.54 3.92 27.65
C VAL A 4 23.32 4.73 28.04
N THR A 5 23.52 6.03 28.16
CA THR A 5 22.49 7.05 28.33
C THR A 5 21.64 7.09 27.08
N ILE A 6 20.38 6.66 27.17
CA ILE A 6 19.38 6.90 26.12
C ILE A 6 18.93 8.34 26.31
N SER A 7 19.57 9.25 25.58
CA SER A 7 19.07 10.59 25.30
C SER A 7 18.71 10.62 23.83
N GLU A 8 17.64 11.36 23.51
CA GLU A 8 17.04 11.56 22.18
C GLU A 8 15.99 10.53 21.78
N LEU A 9 14.79 10.70 22.34
CA LEU A 9 13.52 10.62 21.59
C LEU A 9 12.40 11.25 22.43
N GLU A 10 12.60 12.51 22.82
CA GLU A 10 11.45 13.38 23.08
C GLU A 10 10.97 13.88 21.72
N HIS A 11 9.94 13.26 21.18
CA HIS A 11 9.07 13.90 20.19
C HIS A 11 7.73 14.15 20.86
N PRO A 12 7.23 15.40 20.80
CA PRO A 12 6.04 15.78 21.53
C PRO A 12 4.83 15.05 20.94
N MET A 13 4.26 14.12 21.70
CA MET A 13 2.83 13.86 21.66
C MET A 13 2.10 15.15 22.04
N SER A 14 2.01 16.08 21.12
CA SER A 14 1.28 17.32 21.30
C SER A 14 0.25 17.42 20.19
N GLN A 15 -0.97 17.04 20.54
CA GLN A 15 -2.20 17.62 20.04
C GLN A 15 -2.40 17.53 18.53
N LEU A 16 -3.01 16.41 18.09
CA LEU A 16 -3.99 16.47 17.01
C LEU A 16 -5.13 17.39 17.47
N SER A 17 -4.92 18.70 17.38
CA SER A 17 -5.99 19.67 17.47
C SER A 17 -6.89 19.45 16.26
N ILE A 18 -8.01 18.77 16.46
CA ILE A 18 -9.08 18.69 15.46
C ILE A 18 -9.63 20.11 15.32
N ALA A 19 -9.02 20.89 14.44
CA ALA A 19 -9.62 22.10 13.93
C ALA A 19 -10.87 21.67 13.16
N HIS A 20 -12.03 21.77 13.81
CA HIS A 20 -13.33 21.72 13.14
C HIS A 20 -13.35 22.85 12.11
N LYS A 21 -12.90 22.57 10.88
CA LYS A 21 -13.10 23.48 9.77
C LYS A 21 -14.60 23.48 9.45
N SER A 22 -15.15 24.68 9.42
CA SER A 22 -16.53 24.96 9.02
C SER A 22 -16.85 24.26 7.70
N SER A 23 -18.04 23.65 7.59
CA SER A 23 -18.49 22.88 6.42
C SER A 23 -18.61 23.69 5.11
N LYS A 24 -18.17 24.95 5.10
CA LYS A 24 -18.26 25.87 3.97
C LYS A 24 -16.94 26.07 3.21
N ASP A 25 -15.83 25.53 3.71
CA ASP A 25 -14.49 25.69 3.11
C ASP A 25 -13.90 24.37 2.59
N VAL A 26 -14.74 23.40 2.23
CA VAL A 26 -14.28 22.14 1.63
C VAL A 26 -14.01 22.41 0.14
N GLU A 27 -12.73 22.42 -0.25
CA GLU A 27 -12.33 22.49 -1.67
C GLU A 27 -13.09 21.41 -2.47
N PRO A 28 -13.48 21.69 -3.72
CA PRO A 28 -14.17 20.72 -4.55
C PRO A 28 -13.28 19.49 -4.71
N TYR A 29 -13.90 18.33 -4.53
CA TYR A 29 -13.39 16.99 -4.78
C TYR A 29 -12.28 16.97 -5.84
N ARG A 30 -11.14 16.35 -5.50
CA ARG A 30 -10.02 16.21 -6.44
C ARG A 30 -10.44 15.32 -7.61
N ASP A 31 -10.35 15.84 -8.83
CA ASP A 31 -10.58 15.03 -10.03
C ASP A 31 -9.42 14.06 -10.28
N ILE A 32 -9.65 13.10 -11.19
CA ILE A 32 -8.66 12.07 -11.53
C ILE A 32 -7.37 12.69 -12.09
N GLU A 33 -7.47 13.79 -12.83
CA GLU A 33 -6.29 14.41 -13.43
C GLU A 33 -5.40 15.07 -12.36
N TRP A 34 -6.00 15.69 -11.35
CA TRP A 34 -5.28 16.16 -10.17
C TRP A 34 -4.62 15.00 -9.42
N ILE A 35 -5.34 13.89 -9.19
CA ILE A 35 -4.80 12.69 -8.53
C ILE A 35 -3.56 12.17 -9.28
N ARG A 36 -3.61 12.10 -10.61
CA ARG A 36 -2.49 11.67 -11.47
C ARG A 36 -1.25 12.55 -11.37
N GLN A 37 -1.46 13.85 -11.20
CA GLN A 37 -0.35 14.80 -11.13
C GLN A 37 0.36 14.72 -9.78
N ASN A 38 -0.35 14.31 -8.73
CA ASN A 38 0.13 14.32 -7.35
C ASN A 38 0.50 12.93 -6.81
N GLU A 39 0.09 11.84 -7.46
CA GLU A 39 0.52 10.50 -7.10
C GLU A 39 1.96 10.16 -7.58
N PRO A 40 2.70 9.28 -6.90
CA PRO A 40 2.32 8.55 -5.68
C PRO A 40 2.59 9.36 -4.39
N TRP A 41 1.68 9.29 -3.42
CA TRP A 41 1.87 9.93 -2.12
C TRP A 41 2.76 9.10 -1.21
N ASN A 42 3.51 9.79 -0.37
CA ASN A 42 4.14 9.13 0.76
C ASN A 42 3.07 8.70 1.79
N VAL A 43 3.48 7.85 2.73
CA VAL A 43 2.56 7.24 3.70
C VAL A 43 1.87 8.26 4.61
N TYR A 44 2.54 9.37 4.92
CA TYR A 44 2.12 10.39 5.89
C TYR A 44 1.48 11.63 5.24
N GLU A 45 1.61 11.78 3.92
CA GLU A 45 1.09 12.88 3.10
C GLU A 45 -0.11 12.43 2.25
N PHE A 46 -0.78 11.35 2.65
CA PHE A 46 -1.96 10.87 1.94
C PHE A 46 -3.13 11.84 2.16
N PRO A 47 -3.78 12.35 1.09
CA PRO A 47 -4.87 13.32 1.24
C PRO A 47 -6.06 12.72 1.98
N GLU A 48 -6.50 13.40 3.04
CA GLU A 48 -7.63 12.96 3.87
C GLU A 48 -8.94 12.93 3.06
N GLU A 49 -9.08 13.79 2.05
CA GLU A 49 -10.24 13.81 1.16
C GLU A 49 -10.42 12.52 0.33
N LEU A 50 -9.39 11.68 0.24
CA LEU A 50 -9.45 10.38 -0.41
C LEU A 50 -9.81 9.24 0.56
N MET A 51 -10.15 9.54 1.82
CA MET A 51 -10.65 8.57 2.79
C MET A 51 -12.18 8.41 2.70
N PRO A 52 -12.72 7.17 2.84
CA PRO A 52 -14.16 6.92 2.70
C PRO A 52 -15.06 7.67 3.69
N TRP A 53 -14.53 8.07 4.85
CA TRP A 53 -15.27 8.78 5.88
C TRP A 53 -15.23 10.30 5.76
N PHE A 54 -14.52 10.86 4.76
CA PHE A 54 -14.35 12.31 4.62
C PHE A 54 -15.66 13.06 4.32
N GLY A 55 -16.59 12.46 3.58
CA GLY A 55 -17.86 13.10 3.25
C GLY A 55 -18.97 12.10 2.90
N PRO A 56 -20.20 12.26 3.42
CA PRO A 56 -21.27 11.27 3.29
C PRO A 56 -21.80 11.09 1.87
N GLU A 57 -21.52 12.03 0.95
CA GLU A 57 -22.05 12.03 -0.42
C GLU A 57 -21.00 11.64 -1.48
N TYR A 58 -19.77 11.31 -1.04
CA TYR A 58 -18.65 11.03 -1.92
C TYR A 58 -18.10 9.62 -1.71
N LEU A 59 -17.84 8.93 -2.81
CA LEU A 59 -17.15 7.65 -2.81
C LEU A 59 -15.76 7.86 -3.42
N PRO A 60 -14.67 7.90 -2.60
CA PRO A 60 -13.34 8.14 -3.11
C PRO A 60 -12.85 7.01 -4.03
N PRO A 61 -11.87 7.28 -4.90
CA PRO A 61 -11.24 6.22 -5.67
C PRO A 61 -10.57 5.18 -4.76
N HIS A 62 -10.42 3.96 -5.27
CA HIS A 62 -9.77 2.88 -4.53
C HIS A 62 -8.24 3.07 -4.55
N MET A 63 -7.71 3.58 -3.45
CA MET A 63 -6.29 3.85 -3.27
C MET A 63 -5.64 2.68 -2.53
N LEU A 64 -4.46 2.27 -3.00
CA LEU A 64 -3.71 1.15 -2.47
C LEU A 64 -2.47 1.65 -1.75
N LEU A 65 -2.22 1.14 -0.56
CA LEU A 65 -0.97 1.32 0.16
C LEU A 65 -0.12 0.07 -0.01
N GLY A 66 1.12 0.23 -0.45
CA GLY A 66 2.02 -0.90 -0.60
C GLY A 66 3.41 -0.55 -1.09
N ALA A 67 4.20 -1.58 -1.29
CA ALA A 67 5.55 -1.46 -1.82
C ALA A 67 5.52 -1.51 -3.36
N ILE A 68 6.05 -0.47 -4.00
CA ILE A 68 6.11 -0.40 -5.47
C ILE A 68 7.30 -1.23 -5.97
N VAL A 69 7.07 -2.19 -6.84
CA VAL A 69 8.09 -3.14 -7.34
C VAL A 69 8.01 -3.33 -8.86
N THR A 70 9.09 -3.86 -9.41
CA THR A 70 9.12 -4.43 -10.77
C THR A 70 8.88 -5.94 -10.73
N VAL A 71 8.60 -6.54 -11.89
CA VAL A 71 8.62 -8.02 -12.02
C VAL A 71 10.02 -8.56 -11.66
N GLN A 72 11.09 -7.86 -12.05
CA GLN A 72 12.46 -8.30 -11.75
C GLN A 72 12.75 -8.32 -10.24
N ASP A 73 12.19 -7.38 -9.48
CA ASP A 73 12.28 -7.39 -8.02
C ASP A 73 11.61 -8.66 -7.46
N LEU A 74 10.44 -9.03 -7.96
CA LEU A 74 9.76 -10.26 -7.53
C LEU A 74 10.54 -11.52 -7.90
N VAL A 75 11.12 -11.58 -9.11
CA VAL A 75 11.97 -12.70 -9.51
C VAL A 75 13.20 -12.79 -8.61
N LYS A 76 13.81 -11.65 -8.26
CA LYS A 76 14.94 -11.58 -7.32
C LYS A 76 14.53 -12.10 -5.94
N TYR A 77 13.37 -11.68 -5.44
CA TYR A 77 12.83 -12.15 -4.17
C TYR A 77 12.57 -13.66 -4.18
N ALA A 78 11.93 -14.17 -5.24
CA ALA A 78 11.62 -15.58 -5.39
C ALA A 78 12.89 -16.45 -5.37
N ARG A 79 13.96 -16.01 -6.02
CA ARG A 79 15.28 -16.66 -5.98
C ARG A 79 15.90 -16.61 -4.58
N HIS A 80 15.73 -15.51 -3.84
CA HIS A 80 16.28 -15.35 -2.50
C HIS A 80 15.70 -16.35 -1.48
N VAL A 81 14.38 -16.56 -1.49
CA VAL A 81 13.70 -17.38 -0.47
C VAL A 81 13.81 -18.89 -0.73
N GLY A 82 14.48 -19.31 -1.80
CA GLY A 82 14.76 -20.73 -2.09
C GLY A 82 13.54 -21.61 -2.36
N GLN A 83 12.31 -21.08 -2.25
CA GLN A 83 11.06 -21.84 -2.40
C GLN A 83 10.72 -22.21 -3.83
N LEU A 84 11.42 -21.65 -4.80
CA LEU A 84 11.32 -22.09 -6.18
C LEU A 84 12.76 -22.12 -6.69
N GLN A 85 13.21 -23.30 -7.16
CA GLN A 85 14.10 -23.29 -8.31
C GLN A 85 13.32 -22.67 -9.46
N VAL A 86 13.08 -21.35 -9.42
CA VAL A 86 12.38 -20.64 -10.49
C VAL A 86 13.35 -20.68 -11.66
N THR A 87 13.22 -21.71 -12.47
CA THR A 87 13.86 -21.71 -13.78
C THR A 87 13.15 -20.68 -14.64
N ASP A 88 13.79 -20.25 -15.72
CA ASP A 88 13.12 -19.33 -16.65
C ASP A 88 11.83 -19.95 -17.23
N ALA A 89 11.68 -21.29 -17.18
CA ALA A 89 10.45 -21.99 -17.53
C ALA A 89 9.34 -21.88 -16.47
N ASP A 90 9.68 -21.77 -15.18
CA ASP A 90 8.71 -21.57 -14.11
C ASP A 90 8.15 -20.16 -14.08
N LEU A 91 8.92 -19.16 -14.55
CA LEU A 91 8.43 -17.80 -14.74
C LEU A 91 7.25 -17.72 -15.73
N GLN A 92 7.14 -18.70 -16.63
CA GLN A 92 6.03 -18.82 -17.59
C GLN A 92 4.77 -19.47 -17.00
N LYS A 93 4.86 -20.05 -15.79
CA LYS A 93 3.70 -20.68 -15.13
C LYS A 93 2.89 -19.60 -14.39
N PRO A 94 1.55 -19.64 -14.41
CA PRO A 94 0.74 -18.60 -13.76
C PRO A 94 0.82 -18.61 -12.22
N TYR A 95 1.23 -19.73 -11.61
CA TYR A 95 1.08 -19.95 -10.16
C TYR A 95 2.24 -19.47 -9.29
N TRP A 96 3.43 -19.19 -9.86
CA TRP A 96 4.59 -18.81 -9.03
C TRP A 96 4.39 -17.46 -8.33
N LEU A 97 3.73 -16.51 -8.99
CA LEU A 97 3.37 -15.21 -8.41
C LEU A 97 2.46 -15.38 -7.18
N ALA A 98 1.46 -16.26 -7.27
CA ALA A 98 0.56 -16.56 -6.16
C ALA A 98 1.31 -17.17 -4.96
N ASN A 99 2.23 -18.11 -5.21
CA ASN A 99 3.04 -18.72 -4.15
C ASN A 99 3.95 -17.71 -3.44
N ILE A 100 4.60 -16.83 -4.20
CA ILE A 100 5.46 -15.77 -3.64
C ILE A 100 4.65 -14.74 -2.87
N ALA A 101 3.49 -14.33 -3.41
CA ALA A 101 2.55 -13.44 -2.74
C ALA A 101 2.06 -14.02 -1.40
N HIS A 102 1.75 -15.31 -1.37
CA HIS A 102 1.36 -16.02 -0.15
C HIS A 102 2.49 -16.08 0.87
N TYR A 103 3.71 -16.41 0.43
CA TYR A 103 4.88 -16.42 1.30
C TYR A 103 5.15 -15.04 1.89
N LEU A 104 5.12 -13.98 1.07
CA LEU A 104 5.26 -12.60 1.52
C LEU A 104 4.20 -12.22 2.55
N ALA A 105 2.93 -12.57 2.32
CA ALA A 105 1.85 -12.29 3.26
C ALA A 105 2.12 -12.90 4.65
N LYS A 106 2.60 -14.14 4.69
CA LYS A 106 2.99 -14.81 5.94
C LYS A 106 4.15 -14.10 6.64
N GLN A 107 5.20 -13.73 5.91
CA GLN A 107 6.33 -12.99 6.49
C GLN A 107 5.92 -11.61 7.01
N CYS A 108 4.96 -10.97 6.32
CA CYS A 108 4.44 -9.66 6.69
C CYS A 108 3.32 -9.71 7.73
N ARG A 109 2.92 -10.91 8.19
CA ARG A 109 1.84 -11.12 9.16
C ARG A 109 0.53 -10.42 8.78
N LEU A 110 0.19 -10.43 7.49
CA LEU A 110 -1.04 -9.80 7.00
C LEU A 110 -2.31 -10.50 7.50
N GLU A 111 -2.19 -11.76 7.92
CA GLU A 111 -3.28 -12.53 8.54
C GLU A 111 -3.78 -11.85 9.84
N GLU A 112 -2.91 -11.15 10.57
CA GLU A 112 -3.25 -10.46 11.84
C GLU A 112 -4.18 -9.25 11.62
N TYR A 113 -4.12 -8.59 10.46
CA TYR A 113 -4.86 -7.34 10.18
C TYR A 113 -6.25 -7.57 9.54
N HIS A 114 -6.56 -8.82 9.24
CA HIS A 114 -7.61 -9.18 8.30
C HIS A 114 -8.51 -10.33 8.78
N GLY A 115 -8.27 -10.83 9.99
CA GLY A 115 -9.05 -11.89 10.63
C GLY A 115 -8.72 -13.29 10.10
N ASN A 116 -9.12 -14.30 10.88
CA ASN A 116 -8.93 -15.73 10.61
C ASN A 116 -9.74 -16.19 9.37
N CYS A 117 -9.28 -15.84 8.17
CA CYS A 117 -9.66 -16.58 6.97
C CYS A 117 -8.77 -17.82 6.86
N VAL A 118 -9.42 -18.99 6.76
CA VAL A 118 -8.77 -20.31 6.56
C VAL A 118 -7.94 -20.33 5.25
N GLU A 119 -8.20 -19.39 4.35
CA GLU A 119 -7.37 -19.06 3.20
C GLU A 119 -6.54 -17.82 3.54
N GLY A 120 -5.32 -18.02 4.04
CA GLY A 120 -4.40 -16.93 4.38
C GLY A 120 -4.36 -15.88 3.27
N ARG A 121 -4.64 -14.61 3.62
CA ARG A 121 -4.80 -13.55 2.61
C ARG A 121 -3.48 -13.33 1.89
N CYS A 122 -3.43 -13.64 0.60
CA CYS A 122 -2.25 -13.40 -0.23
C CYS A 122 -1.98 -11.90 -0.39
N LEU A 123 -0.70 -11.53 -0.39
CA LEU A 123 -0.29 -10.15 -0.62
C LEU A 123 -0.49 -9.84 -2.11
N SER A 124 -1.54 -9.08 -2.42
CA SER A 124 -1.98 -8.91 -3.80
C SER A 124 -0.98 -8.08 -4.59
N LEU A 125 -0.57 -8.61 -5.75
CA LEU A 125 0.21 -7.88 -6.74
C LEU A 125 -0.75 -7.20 -7.72
N LEU A 126 -0.80 -5.88 -7.68
CA LEU A 126 -1.70 -5.10 -8.52
C LEU A 126 -0.92 -4.16 -9.43
N ASP A 127 -1.37 -4.06 -10.68
CA ASP A 127 -0.89 -3.05 -11.60
C ASP A 127 -1.30 -1.67 -11.09
N ILE A 128 -0.33 -0.78 -10.97
CA ILE A 128 -0.53 0.61 -10.57
C ILE A 128 0.07 1.54 -11.61
N TRP A 129 -0.52 2.72 -11.74
CA TRP A 129 0.08 3.74 -12.57
C TRP A 129 1.26 4.36 -11.85
N THR A 130 2.41 4.40 -12.52
CA THR A 130 3.53 5.22 -12.09
C THR A 130 4.25 5.78 -13.33
N LYS A 131 4.93 6.91 -13.18
CA LYS A 131 5.79 7.48 -14.22
C LYS A 131 7.10 6.68 -14.43
N GLY A 132 7.32 5.60 -13.67
CA GLY A 132 8.59 4.87 -13.62
C GLY A 132 8.52 3.42 -14.12
N PRO A 133 9.64 2.68 -14.05
CA PRO A 133 9.70 1.27 -14.47
C PRO A 133 8.95 0.32 -13.52
N LYS A 134 8.66 0.78 -12.30
CA LYS A 134 7.93 0.01 -11.31
C LYS A 134 6.43 0.18 -11.55
N LYS A 135 5.78 -0.87 -12.05
CA LYS A 135 4.37 -0.84 -12.46
C LYS A 135 3.46 -1.67 -11.55
N TYR A 136 4.03 -2.32 -10.55
CA TYR A 136 3.29 -3.22 -9.68
C TYR A 136 3.39 -2.77 -8.23
N MET A 137 2.35 -3.06 -7.46
CA MET A 137 2.31 -2.83 -6.03
C MET A 137 2.07 -4.15 -5.30
N LEU A 138 2.94 -4.43 -4.35
CA LEU A 138 2.70 -5.40 -3.29
C LEU A 138 1.86 -4.69 -2.21
N THR A 139 0.55 -4.98 -2.22
CA THR A 139 -0.46 -4.25 -1.43
C THR A 139 -0.48 -4.72 0.03
N VAL A 140 -0.40 -3.77 0.96
CA VAL A 140 -0.63 -4.00 2.40
C VAL A 140 -2.10 -3.79 2.74
N CYS A 141 -2.66 -2.63 2.36
CA CYS A 141 -4.07 -2.31 2.55
C CYS A 141 -4.56 -1.33 1.49
N SER A 142 -5.81 -0.90 1.62
CA SER A 142 -6.40 0.17 0.82
C SER A 142 -7.05 1.21 1.70
N ASN A 143 -7.41 2.38 1.17
CA ASN A 143 -8.13 3.42 1.92
C ASN A 143 -9.50 2.93 2.46
N TYR A 144 -10.07 1.87 1.87
CA TYR A 144 -11.32 1.23 2.34
C TYR A 144 -11.10 0.13 3.38
N THR A 145 -9.90 -0.42 3.46
CA THR A 145 -9.55 -1.50 4.39
C THR A 145 -8.56 -1.03 5.46
N TYR A 146 -8.20 0.24 5.42
CA TYR A 146 -7.49 0.96 6.44
C TYR A 146 -8.44 1.07 7.64
N GLY A 147 -8.23 0.21 8.65
CA GLY A 147 -9.03 0.21 9.88
C GLY A 147 -8.73 1.43 10.74
N ASP A 148 -8.98 1.30 12.04
CA ASP A 148 -8.82 2.39 12.99
C ASP A 148 -7.34 2.78 13.22
N GLU A 149 -6.40 1.88 12.91
CA GLU A 149 -4.96 2.09 13.12
C GLU A 149 -4.16 1.90 11.83
N PHE A 150 -3.08 2.69 11.65
CA PHE A 150 -2.17 2.52 10.52
C PHE A 150 -1.44 1.16 10.62
N PRO A 151 -1.35 0.34 9.55
CA PRO A 151 -0.70 -0.98 9.59
C PRO A 151 0.85 -0.89 9.57
N ILE A 152 1.42 -0.17 10.54
CA ILE A 152 2.85 0.17 10.60
C ILE A 152 3.71 -1.09 10.64
N THR A 153 3.31 -2.06 11.44
CA THR A 153 4.03 -3.33 11.62
C THR A 153 4.13 -4.10 10.30
N GLN A 154 3.02 -4.24 9.58
CA GLN A 154 2.99 -4.94 8.29
C GLN A 154 3.82 -4.20 7.23
N CYS A 155 3.76 -2.88 7.24
CA CYS A 155 4.56 -2.00 6.39
C CYS A 155 6.07 -2.18 6.64
N GLU A 156 6.51 -2.17 7.89
CA GLU A 156 7.90 -2.36 8.28
C GLU A 156 8.39 -3.78 7.95
N LEU A 157 7.58 -4.80 8.24
CA LEU A 157 7.89 -6.18 7.90
C LEU A 157 8.07 -6.38 6.38
N LEU A 158 7.18 -5.81 5.56
CA LEU A 158 7.29 -5.88 4.10
C LEU A 158 8.58 -5.24 3.59
N LEU A 159 8.91 -4.05 4.08
CA LEU A 159 10.15 -3.37 3.69
C LEU A 159 11.40 -4.13 4.16
N ALA A 160 11.39 -4.66 5.38
CA ALA A 160 12.48 -5.46 5.93
C ALA A 160 12.68 -6.74 5.12
N GLU A 161 11.59 -7.42 4.77
CA GLU A 161 11.63 -8.68 4.01
C GLU A 161 12.17 -8.48 2.60
N LEU A 162 11.70 -7.44 1.88
CA LEU A 162 12.22 -7.08 0.57
C LEU A 162 13.71 -6.67 0.63
N LYS A 163 14.12 -5.98 1.71
CA LYS A 163 15.52 -5.59 1.91
C LYS A 163 16.45 -6.81 2.09
N LYS A 164 16.00 -7.91 2.68
CA LYS A 164 16.78 -9.17 2.79
C LYS A 164 17.16 -9.72 1.40
N ALA A 165 16.26 -9.61 0.43
CA ALA A 165 16.54 -9.94 -0.97
C ALA A 165 17.29 -8.82 -1.74
N GLY A 166 17.74 -7.76 -1.06
CA GLY A 166 18.42 -6.63 -1.67
C GLY A 166 17.52 -5.80 -2.59
N ILE A 167 16.21 -5.78 -2.37
CA ILE A 167 15.26 -4.97 -3.13
C ILE A 167 15.06 -3.66 -2.39
N LYS A 168 15.37 -2.54 -3.06
CA LYS A 168 15.19 -1.20 -2.51
C LYS A 168 13.86 -0.63 -2.98
N THR A 169 12.93 -0.44 -2.06
CA THR A 169 11.64 0.16 -2.34
C THR A 169 11.13 1.04 -1.22
N LYS A 170 10.07 1.79 -1.50
CA LYS A 170 9.36 2.67 -0.56
C LYS A 170 7.89 2.30 -0.58
N LEU A 171 7.24 2.51 0.56
CA LEU A 171 5.79 2.44 0.66
C LEU A 171 5.17 3.71 0.10
N ARG A 172 4.09 3.55 -0.64
CA ARG A 172 3.38 4.63 -1.31
C ARG A 172 1.89 4.33 -1.38
N TRP A 173 1.11 5.39 -1.44
CA TRP A 173 -0.28 5.34 -1.87
C TRP A 173 -0.35 5.55 -3.38
N CYS A 174 -1.05 4.66 -4.08
CA CYS A 174 -1.23 4.70 -5.53
C CYS A 174 -2.65 4.36 -5.92
N LEU A 175 -3.12 4.92 -7.03
CA LEU A 175 -4.37 4.51 -7.66
C LEU A 175 -4.17 3.20 -8.44
N SER A 176 -5.12 2.27 -8.31
CA SER A 176 -5.15 1.03 -9.10
C SER A 176 -5.32 1.30 -10.59
N SER A 177 -4.60 0.56 -11.44
CA SER A 177 -4.76 0.62 -12.91
C SER A 177 -6.17 0.33 -13.39
N GLN A 178 -6.92 -0.48 -12.66
CA GLN A 178 -8.31 -0.80 -13.02
C GLN A 178 -9.20 0.45 -12.94
N TRP A 179 -9.00 1.28 -11.91
CA TRP A 179 -9.68 2.56 -11.74
C TRP A 179 -9.35 3.57 -12.85
N TYR A 180 -8.17 3.46 -13.47
CA TYR A 180 -7.80 4.28 -14.62
C TYR A 180 -8.58 3.91 -15.89
N THR A 181 -8.80 2.62 -16.13
CA THR A 181 -9.60 2.12 -17.25
C THR A 181 -11.10 2.33 -17.07
N GLU A 182 -11.55 2.31 -15.82
CA GLU A 182 -12.94 2.53 -15.46
C GLU A 182 -13.24 4.03 -15.43
N LYS A 183 -13.87 4.55 -16.50
CA LYS A 183 -14.63 5.82 -16.46
C LYS A 183 -15.84 5.69 -15.50
N ILE A 184 -15.64 5.32 -14.24
CA ILE A 184 -16.71 5.29 -13.22
C ILE A 184 -16.84 6.70 -12.65
N TRP A 185 -17.34 7.58 -13.50
CA TRP A 185 -18.20 8.67 -13.07
C TRP A 185 -19.57 8.43 -13.68
N ARG A 186 -20.19 7.29 -13.32
CA ARG A 186 -21.65 7.24 -13.34
C ARG A 186 -22.12 8.13 -12.20
N ARG A 187 -22.52 9.34 -12.59
CA ARG A 187 -23.57 10.13 -11.92
C ARG A 187 -24.60 9.18 -11.30
N ARG A 188 -24.52 8.99 -10.01
CA ARG A 188 -25.56 8.41 -9.15
C ARG A 188 -25.61 9.40 -7.99
N ARG A 189 -26.62 10.25 -7.82
CA ARG A 189 -28.03 10.16 -8.20
C ARG A 189 -28.61 11.59 -8.28
N LYS A 190 -29.56 11.76 -9.21
CA LYS A 190 -30.62 12.77 -9.27
C LYS A 190 -30.21 14.23 -9.49
#